data_AF-A0A0E0WBP2-F1
#
_entry.id   AF-A0A0E0WBP2-F1
#
_cell.length_a   1.000
_cell.length_b   1.000
_cell.length_c   1.000
_cell.angle_alpha   90.00
_cell.angle_beta   90.00
_cell.angle_gamma   90.00
#
_symmetry.space_group_name_H-M   'P 1'
#
loop_
_entity.id
_entity.type
_entity.pdbx_description
1 polymer ?
#
loop_
_entity_poly.entity_id
_entity_poly.type
_entity_poly.pdbx_seq_one_letter_code
_entity_poly.pdbx_strand_id
1 'polypeptide(L)'
;MNYWTKLSIEYANQRSYLDDLFQVYPTIPEGLREIDSKIWSNIEYHFKQKDNLALITELLNLDLFPIKDSYIAYLKRDKSALERNPRTINRICGRLYEEGLREIDSKIWSNIEYHFKQKDNLALITELLNLDLFPIKDSYIAYLKRDKSALERNPRTINRICGRLYEMGLNKIFEKCSEPKETNRQIGPMFKDWLNNKSLGVEPVDLNDFIANENDAILRASDNIMAEFTKSHLNYHHHKGLDFVARFNKKYIIGEAKFLTDFGGHQNAQFNDAISTIEAPNIKAIKVAILDGVLYIESNNKMRKLLDTTYRNYNIMSALVLRDFLYQI
;
A
#
# COMPACT_ATOMS: atom_id res chain seq x y z
N MET A 1 17.82 16.94 13.59
CA MET A 1 17.19 16.25 12.46
C MET A 1 17.74 16.86 11.18
N ASN A 2 18.06 16.03 10.18
CA ASN A 2 18.59 16.43 8.89
C ASN A 2 17.54 17.30 8.17
N TYR A 3 18.02 18.24 7.37
CA TYR A 3 17.18 19.17 6.62
C TYR A 3 16.08 18.44 5.82
N TRP A 4 16.42 17.36 5.11
CA TRP A 4 15.49 16.64 4.24
C TRP A 4 14.39 15.89 5.00
N THR A 5 14.73 15.33 6.16
CA THR A 5 13.75 14.70 7.06
C THR A 5 12.80 15.76 7.62
N LYS A 6 13.33 16.91 8.03
CA LYS A 6 12.52 18.04 8.51
C LYS A 6 11.59 18.56 7.42
N LEU A 7 12.10 18.75 6.21
CA LEU A 7 11.30 19.20 5.07
C LEU A 7 10.20 18.20 4.72
N SER A 8 10.48 16.90 4.80
CA SER A 8 9.47 15.85 4.56
C SER A 8 8.35 15.89 5.61
N ILE A 9 8.70 16.09 6.89
CA ILE A 9 7.73 16.25 7.99
C ILE A 9 6.92 17.53 7.79
N GLU A 10 7.56 18.66 7.47
CA GLU A 10 6.86 19.93 7.22
C GLU A 10 5.90 19.81 6.04
N TYR A 11 6.35 19.23 4.92
CA TYR A 11 5.50 18.95 3.76
C TYR A 11 4.31 18.09 4.16
N ALA A 12 4.55 16.97 4.84
CA ALA A 12 3.53 16.03 5.28
C ALA A 12 2.45 16.66 6.16
N ASN A 13 2.81 17.65 6.99
CA ASN A 13 1.91 18.29 7.94
C ASN A 13 1.28 19.59 7.41
N GLN A 14 1.86 20.25 6.41
CA GLN A 14 1.44 21.60 5.99
C GLN A 14 0.90 21.68 4.56
N ARG A 15 1.13 20.65 3.73
CA ARG A 15 0.76 20.66 2.30
C ARG A 15 -0.16 19.51 1.93
N SER A 16 -0.51 19.44 0.65
CA SER A 16 -1.29 18.40 -0.02
C SER A 16 -0.54 17.07 -0.18
N TYR A 17 0.13 16.65 0.88
CA TYR A 17 1.05 15.52 0.87
C TYR A 17 0.48 14.24 0.25
N LEU A 18 -0.73 13.83 0.60
CA LEU A 18 -1.35 12.61 0.06
C LEU A 18 -1.79 12.78 -1.40
N ASP A 19 -2.26 13.98 -1.77
CA ASP A 19 -2.61 14.28 -3.16
C ASP A 19 -1.38 14.21 -4.07
N ASP A 20 -0.25 14.71 -3.59
CA ASP A 20 1.02 14.69 -4.33
C ASP A 20 1.64 13.28 -4.33
N LEU A 21 1.57 12.58 -3.19
CA LEU A 21 2.06 11.22 -3.04
C LEU A 21 1.31 10.22 -3.93
N PHE A 22 0.06 10.50 -4.30
CA PHE A 22 -0.71 9.69 -5.26
C PHE A 22 -0.03 9.56 -6.62
N GLN A 23 0.83 10.53 -7.00
CA GLN A 23 1.62 10.45 -8.23
C GLN A 23 2.71 9.38 -8.14
N VAL A 24 3.23 9.15 -6.94
CA VAL A 24 4.26 8.13 -6.63
C VAL A 24 3.63 6.77 -6.39
N TYR A 25 2.54 6.75 -5.63
CA TYR A 25 1.83 5.54 -5.21
C TYR A 25 0.35 5.60 -5.64
N PRO A 26 0.03 5.46 -6.95
CA PRO A 26 -1.34 5.48 -7.46
C PRO A 26 -2.10 4.21 -7.10
N THR A 27 -3.27 4.33 -6.46
CA THR A 27 -4.10 3.14 -6.21
C THR A 27 -4.70 2.64 -7.52
N ILE A 28 -4.44 1.38 -7.89
CA ILE A 28 -5.16 0.72 -8.98
C ILE A 28 -6.63 0.59 -8.54
N PRO A 29 -7.61 1.09 -9.32
CA PRO A 29 -9.01 0.83 -9.04
C PRO A 29 -9.23 -0.69 -9.10
N GLU A 30 -9.53 -1.32 -7.97
CA GLU A 30 -10.22 -2.61 -8.00
C GLU A 30 -11.63 -2.32 -8.52
N GLY A 31 -11.82 -2.40 -9.84
CA GLY A 31 -13.15 -2.50 -10.42
C GLY A 31 -13.88 -3.70 -9.80
N LEU A 32 -15.20 -3.63 -9.71
CA LEU A 32 -15.99 -4.81 -9.39
C LEU A 32 -15.66 -5.87 -10.44
N ARG A 33 -15.23 -7.05 -10.00
CA ARG A 33 -15.04 -8.18 -10.92
C ARG A 33 -16.41 -8.57 -11.44
N GLU A 34 -16.55 -8.61 -12.76
CA GLU A 34 -17.74 -9.17 -13.38
C GLU A 34 -17.77 -10.66 -13.04
N ILE A 35 -18.86 -11.11 -12.42
CA ILE A 35 -19.08 -12.51 -12.12
C ILE A 35 -20.05 -13.04 -13.16
N ASP A 36 -19.68 -14.15 -13.80
CA ASP A 36 -20.58 -14.85 -14.71
C ASP A 36 -21.92 -15.15 -14.02
N SER A 37 -23.02 -14.71 -14.64
CA SER A 37 -24.35 -14.79 -14.05
C SER A 37 -24.82 -16.21 -13.78
N LYS A 38 -24.32 -17.20 -14.54
CA LYS A 38 -24.62 -18.62 -14.35
C LYS A 38 -23.86 -19.17 -13.15
N ILE A 39 -22.59 -18.83 -12.99
CA ILE A 39 -21.81 -19.18 -11.80
C ILE A 39 -22.48 -18.61 -10.54
N TRP A 40 -22.88 -17.34 -10.58
CA TRP A 40 -23.58 -16.70 -9.46
C TRP A 40 -24.90 -17.37 -9.11
N SER A 41 -25.71 -17.73 -10.13
CA SER A 41 -26.99 -18.43 -9.93
C SER A 41 -26.80 -19.79 -9.24
N ASN A 42 -25.76 -20.55 -9.63
CA ASN A 42 -25.44 -21.83 -8.98
C ASN A 42 -24.99 -21.63 -7.52
N ILE A 43 -24.15 -20.63 -7.26
CA ILE A 43 -23.70 -20.28 -5.91
C ILE A 43 -24.91 -19.96 -5.02
N GLU A 44 -25.82 -19.10 -5.47
CA GLU A 44 -27.03 -18.76 -4.70
C GLU A 44 -27.89 -19.99 -4.41
N TYR A 45 -28.07 -20.86 -5.41
CA TYR A 45 -28.84 -22.09 -5.26
C TYR A 45 -28.22 -22.98 -4.18
N HIS A 46 -26.92 -23.30 -4.27
CA HIS A 46 -26.25 -24.18 -3.31
C HIS A 46 -26.14 -23.55 -1.91
N PHE A 47 -25.96 -22.23 -1.82
CA PHE A 47 -25.95 -21.51 -0.54
C PHE A 47 -27.29 -21.63 0.19
N LYS A 48 -28.41 -21.45 -0.53
CA LYS A 48 -29.77 -21.59 0.03
C LYS A 48 -30.07 -23.03 0.46
N GLN A 49 -29.59 -24.02 -0.29
CA GLN A 49 -29.75 -25.44 0.03
C GLN A 49 -28.77 -25.94 1.11
N LYS A 50 -27.82 -25.11 1.55
CA LYS A 50 -26.72 -25.50 2.44
C LYS A 50 -25.90 -26.69 1.92
N ASP A 51 -25.76 -26.81 0.60
CA ASP A 51 -24.93 -27.82 -0.04
C ASP A 51 -23.47 -27.36 -0.05
N ASN A 52 -22.74 -27.73 1.00
CA ASN A 52 -21.37 -27.28 1.23
C ASN A 52 -20.39 -27.68 0.13
N LEU A 53 -20.52 -28.90 -0.40
CA LEU A 53 -19.57 -29.42 -1.38
C LEU A 53 -19.75 -28.70 -2.72
N ALA A 54 -21.00 -28.60 -3.17
CA ALA A 54 -21.30 -27.91 -4.43
C ALA A 54 -21.06 -26.40 -4.32
N LEU A 55 -21.39 -25.77 -3.19
CA LEU A 55 -21.11 -24.36 -2.93
C LEU A 55 -19.62 -24.05 -3.05
N ILE A 56 -18.74 -24.80 -2.37
CA ILE A 56 -17.30 -24.57 -2.44
C ILE A 56 -16.77 -24.84 -3.86
N THR A 57 -17.29 -25.86 -4.53
CA THR A 57 -16.90 -26.18 -5.91
C THR A 57 -17.14 -25.00 -6.84
N GLU A 58 -18.31 -24.36 -6.75
CA GLU A 58 -18.63 -23.19 -7.56
C GLU A 58 -17.85 -21.95 -7.14
N LEU A 59 -17.69 -21.71 -5.83
CA LEU A 59 -16.90 -20.59 -5.32
C LEU A 59 -15.42 -20.64 -5.73
N LEU A 60 -14.85 -21.84 -5.93
CA LEU A 60 -13.47 -22.00 -6.39
C LEU A 60 -13.28 -21.61 -7.86
N ASN A 61 -14.35 -21.58 -8.65
CA ASN A 61 -14.31 -21.09 -10.03
C ASN A 61 -14.28 -19.56 -10.12
N LEU A 62 -14.52 -18.84 -9.02
CA LEU A 62 -14.35 -17.39 -8.97
C LEU A 62 -12.87 -17.01 -8.96
N ASP A 63 -12.54 -15.93 -9.67
CA ASP A 63 -11.20 -15.31 -9.63
C ASP A 63 -10.76 -15.03 -8.18
N LEU A 64 -11.68 -14.50 -7.39
CA LEU A 64 -11.49 -14.25 -5.96
C LEU A 64 -12.48 -15.08 -5.13
N PHE A 65 -11.94 -15.89 -4.23
CA PHE A 65 -12.74 -16.64 -3.27
C PHE A 65 -13.32 -15.69 -2.19
N PRO A 66 -14.59 -15.84 -1.75
CA PRO A 66 -15.24 -14.83 -0.91
C PRO A 66 -14.58 -14.61 0.46
N ILE A 67 -13.99 -15.66 1.04
CA ILE A 67 -13.30 -15.57 2.33
C ILE A 67 -11.82 -15.90 2.22
N LYS A 68 -11.00 -15.21 3.02
CA LYS A 68 -9.59 -15.59 3.20
C LYS A 68 -9.49 -16.82 4.08
N ASP A 69 -8.99 -17.90 3.49
CA ASP A 69 -8.70 -19.15 4.20
C ASP A 69 -7.46 -19.81 3.59
N SER A 70 -6.53 -20.25 4.43
CA SER A 70 -5.21 -20.75 4.00
C SER A 70 -5.30 -21.98 3.11
N TYR A 71 -6.40 -22.73 3.19
CA TYR A 71 -6.60 -23.94 2.41
C TYR A 71 -7.10 -23.69 0.98
N ILE A 72 -7.61 -22.49 0.67
CA ILE A 72 -8.20 -22.18 -0.65
C ILE A 72 -7.18 -22.35 -1.78
N ALA A 73 -5.93 -21.92 -1.57
CA ALA A 73 -4.88 -22.05 -2.59
C ALA A 73 -4.60 -23.52 -2.94
N TYR A 74 -4.67 -24.42 -1.95
CA TYR A 74 -4.52 -25.85 -2.15
C TYR A 74 -5.75 -26.45 -2.85
N LEU A 75 -6.96 -26.11 -2.39
CA LEU A 75 -8.22 -26.61 -2.96
C LEU A 75 -8.45 -26.15 -4.41
N LYS A 76 -7.97 -24.95 -4.79
CA LYS A 76 -7.97 -24.49 -6.20
C LYS A 76 -7.10 -25.36 -7.10
N ARG A 77 -6.01 -25.93 -6.59
CA ARG A 77 -5.05 -26.75 -7.35
C ARG A 77 -5.43 -28.22 -7.40
N ASP A 78 -6.03 -28.75 -6.34
CA ASP A 78 -6.50 -30.12 -6.26
C ASP A 78 -7.99 -30.18 -5.89
N LYS A 79 -8.85 -30.28 -6.92
CA LYS A 79 -10.30 -30.38 -6.72
C LYS A 79 -10.72 -31.67 -6.02
N SER A 80 -9.95 -32.76 -6.16
CA SER A 80 -10.25 -34.03 -5.46
C SER A 80 -10.10 -33.90 -3.94
N ALA A 81 -9.36 -32.90 -3.46
CA ALA A 81 -9.23 -32.63 -2.04
C ALA A 81 -10.54 -32.19 -1.38
N LEU A 82 -11.53 -31.71 -2.13
CA LEU A 82 -12.83 -31.33 -1.59
C LEU A 82 -13.54 -32.54 -0.95
N GLU A 83 -13.58 -33.66 -1.66
CA GLU A 83 -14.23 -34.90 -1.23
C GLU A 83 -13.44 -35.58 -0.10
N ARG A 84 -12.10 -35.51 -0.15
CA ARG A 84 -11.22 -36.13 0.85
C ARG A 84 -11.19 -35.36 2.18
N ASN A 85 -11.64 -34.11 2.22
CA ASN A 85 -11.50 -33.23 3.40
C ASN A 85 -12.83 -32.59 3.87
N PRO A 86 -13.90 -33.38 4.11
CA PRO A 86 -15.24 -32.85 4.38
C PRO A 86 -15.32 -31.96 5.63
N ARG A 87 -14.49 -32.20 6.65
CA ARG A 87 -14.43 -31.34 7.86
C ARG A 87 -13.93 -29.94 7.53
N THR A 88 -12.93 -29.82 6.67
CA THR A 88 -12.40 -28.53 6.23
C THR A 88 -13.44 -27.78 5.40
N ILE A 89 -14.14 -28.48 4.51
CA ILE A 89 -15.23 -27.92 3.70
C ILE A 89 -16.36 -27.40 4.61
N ASN A 90 -16.80 -28.19 5.57
CA ASN A 90 -17.83 -27.79 6.52
C ASN A 90 -17.41 -26.60 7.39
N ARG A 91 -16.14 -26.52 7.81
CA ARG A 91 -15.61 -25.35 8.55
C ARG A 91 -15.62 -24.09 7.70
N ILE A 92 -15.18 -24.18 6.44
CA ILE A 92 -15.16 -23.04 5.51
C ILE A 92 -16.59 -22.59 5.19
N CYS A 93 -17.51 -23.54 4.94
CA CYS A 93 -18.93 -23.23 4.73
C CYS A 93 -19.60 -22.66 5.99
N GLY A 94 -19.26 -23.17 7.17
CA GLY A 94 -19.68 -22.60 8.45
C GLY A 94 -19.36 -21.11 8.49
N ARG A 95 -18.12 -20.73 8.17
CA ARG A 95 -17.72 -19.30 8.06
C ARG A 95 -18.50 -18.53 6.99
N LEU A 96 -18.76 -19.14 5.83
CA LEU A 96 -19.56 -18.51 4.75
C LEU A 96 -21.01 -18.28 5.16
N TYR A 97 -21.57 -19.15 6.00
CA TYR A 97 -22.94 -19.04 6.50
C TYR A 97 -23.06 -18.15 7.73
N GLU A 98 -22.01 -18.14 8.55
CA GLU A 98 -21.98 -17.50 9.84
C GLU A 98 -21.48 -16.06 9.78
N GLU A 99 -21.00 -15.52 8.64
CA GLU A 99 -20.36 -14.20 8.56
C GLU A 99 -21.04 -13.21 9.50
N GLY A 100 -20.45 -13.12 10.70
CA GLY A 100 -20.93 -12.32 11.79
C GLY A 100 -20.56 -10.92 11.37
N LEU A 101 -21.51 -10.27 10.69
CA LEU A 101 -21.39 -8.88 10.29
C LEU A 101 -20.91 -8.13 11.52
N ARG A 102 -19.84 -7.35 11.36
CA ARG A 102 -19.48 -6.39 12.41
C ARG A 102 -20.70 -5.55 12.66
N GLU A 103 -21.11 -5.48 13.92
CA GLU A 103 -22.19 -4.61 14.31
C GLU A 103 -21.72 -3.17 14.09
N ILE A 104 -22.44 -2.45 13.24
CA ILE A 104 -22.22 -1.02 13.02
C ILE A 104 -23.19 -0.27 13.91
N ASP A 105 -22.66 0.66 14.70
CA ASP A 105 -23.49 1.56 15.50
C ASP A 105 -24.52 2.29 14.62
N SER A 106 -25.79 2.18 14.98
CA SER A 106 -26.91 2.67 14.17
C SER A 106 -26.92 4.20 14.03
N LYS A 107 -26.36 4.93 14.99
CA LYS A 107 -26.24 6.38 14.93
C LYS A 107 -25.12 6.78 13.96
N ILE A 108 -23.96 6.13 14.02
CA ILE A 108 -22.88 6.35 13.04
C ILE A 108 -23.39 6.05 11.63
N TRP A 109 -24.10 4.94 11.46
CA TRP A 109 -24.66 4.59 10.15
C TRP A 109 -25.66 5.63 9.65
N SER A 110 -26.58 6.11 10.50
CA SER A 110 -27.56 7.14 10.12
C SER A 110 -26.88 8.43 9.63
N ASN A 111 -25.77 8.85 10.26
CA ASN A 111 -24.99 10.00 9.79
C ASN A 111 -24.34 9.73 8.43
N ILE A 112 -23.78 8.54 8.22
CA ILE A 112 -23.20 8.13 6.93
C ILE A 112 -24.26 8.22 5.83
N GLU A 113 -25.47 7.68 6.06
CA GLU A 113 -26.55 7.75 5.09
C GLU A 113 -26.94 9.19 4.74
N TYR A 114 -27.03 10.05 5.76
CA TYR A 114 -27.35 11.46 5.60
C TYR A 114 -26.30 12.17 4.72
N HIS A 115 -25.01 12.09 5.07
CA HIS A 115 -23.95 12.76 4.31
C HIS A 115 -23.75 12.16 2.91
N PHE A 116 -23.97 10.85 2.74
CA PHE A 116 -23.95 10.21 1.43
C PHE A 116 -25.02 10.81 0.50
N LYS A 117 -26.24 11.01 1.00
CA LYS A 117 -27.35 11.63 0.23
C LYS A 117 -27.09 13.09 -0.08
N GLN A 118 -26.52 13.85 0.87
CA GLN A 118 -26.18 15.26 0.67
C GLN A 118 -24.95 15.49 -0.22
N LYS A 119 -24.23 14.43 -0.61
CA LYS A 119 -22.95 14.52 -1.34
C LYS A 119 -21.89 15.35 -0.60
N ASP A 120 -21.92 15.31 0.73
CA ASP A 120 -20.93 15.96 1.58
C ASP A 120 -19.72 15.04 1.77
N ASN A 121 -18.69 15.25 0.95
CA ASN A 121 -17.50 14.39 0.92
C ASN A 121 -16.73 14.38 2.26
N LEU A 122 -16.58 15.56 2.88
CA LEU A 122 -15.75 15.70 4.07
C LEU A 122 -16.42 15.03 5.27
N ALA A 123 -17.71 15.28 5.46
CA ALA A 123 -18.46 14.65 6.55
C ALA A 123 -18.64 13.15 6.32
N LEU A 124 -18.90 12.71 5.08
CA LEU A 124 -19.03 11.28 4.75
C LEU A 124 -17.75 10.49 5.09
N ILE A 125 -16.58 10.97 4.66
CA ILE A 125 -15.32 10.29 4.98
C ILE A 125 -15.03 10.34 6.48
N THR A 126 -15.33 11.47 7.14
CA THR A 126 -15.10 11.61 8.58
C THR A 126 -15.83 10.52 9.37
N GLU A 127 -17.09 10.26 9.04
CA GLU A 127 -17.89 9.21 9.68
C GLU A 127 -17.42 7.80 9.30
N LEU A 128 -17.14 7.54 8.01
CA LEU A 128 -16.62 6.24 7.57
C LEU A 128 -15.27 5.87 8.20
N LEU A 129 -14.41 6.86 8.50
CA LEU A 129 -13.13 6.62 9.17
C LEU A 129 -13.30 6.21 10.64
N ASN A 130 -14.46 6.47 11.26
CA ASN A 130 -14.77 6.05 12.62
C ASN A 130 -15.21 4.58 12.70
N LEU A 131 -15.49 3.93 11.55
CA LEU A 131 -15.79 2.51 11.49
C LEU A 131 -14.53 1.65 11.63
N ASP A 132 -14.72 0.46 12.21
CA ASP A 132 -13.67 -0.54 12.37
C ASP A 132 -13.09 -1.02 11.02
N LEU A 133 -13.92 -1.03 9.97
CA LEU A 133 -13.49 -1.33 8.61
C LEU A 133 -13.94 -0.21 7.67
N PHE A 134 -12.98 0.29 6.89
CA PHE A 134 -13.28 1.22 5.81
C PHE A 134 -13.74 0.43 4.58
N PRO A 135 -14.79 0.86 3.86
CA PRO A 135 -15.44 0.06 2.81
C PRO A 135 -14.58 -0.17 1.56
N ILE A 136 -13.52 0.64 1.38
CA ILE A 136 -12.61 0.56 0.24
C ILE A 136 -11.19 0.30 0.74
N LYS A 137 -10.48 -0.60 0.07
CA LYS A 137 -9.05 -0.81 0.33
C LYS A 137 -8.26 0.23 -0.44
N ASP A 138 -7.75 1.20 0.28
CA ASP A 138 -6.99 2.32 -0.24
C ASP A 138 -5.84 2.63 0.73
N SER A 139 -4.63 2.77 0.20
CA SER A 139 -3.40 2.90 0.98
C SER A 139 -3.35 4.16 1.85
N TYR A 140 -4.16 5.17 1.52
CA TYR A 140 -4.20 6.46 2.22
C TYR A 140 -5.11 6.45 3.45
N ILE A 141 -6.01 5.46 3.59
CA ILE A 141 -7.00 5.41 4.68
C ILE A 141 -6.35 5.39 6.06
N ALA A 142 -5.29 4.61 6.23
CA ALA A 142 -4.62 4.51 7.52
C ALA A 142 -3.92 5.81 7.91
N TYR A 143 -3.40 6.58 6.95
CA TYR A 143 -2.90 7.94 7.20
C TYR A 143 -4.05 8.87 7.63
N LEU A 144 -5.16 8.89 6.89
CA LEU A 144 -6.33 9.74 7.18
C LEU A 144 -7.01 9.41 8.52
N LYS A 145 -7.00 8.15 8.95
CA LYS A 145 -7.49 7.75 10.28
C LYS A 145 -6.64 8.36 11.40
N ARG A 146 -5.33 8.50 11.18
CA ARG A 146 -4.36 8.95 12.17
C ARG A 146 -4.22 10.47 12.24
N ASP A 147 -4.35 11.15 11.11
CA ASP A 147 -4.35 12.61 11.03
C ASP A 147 -5.65 13.10 10.38
N LYS A 148 -6.59 13.54 11.21
CA LYS A 148 -7.88 14.07 10.74
C LYS A 148 -7.72 15.42 10.02
N SER A 149 -6.68 16.20 10.33
CA SER A 149 -6.41 17.46 9.61
C SER A 149 -6.01 17.21 8.15
N ALA A 150 -5.48 16.02 7.85
CA ALA A 150 -5.15 15.64 6.48
C ALA A 150 -6.37 15.56 5.57
N LEU A 151 -7.59 15.44 6.10
CA LEU A 151 -8.82 15.48 5.32
C LEU A 151 -8.97 16.82 4.57
N GLU A 152 -8.69 17.92 5.25
CA GLU A 152 -8.81 19.28 4.68
C GLU A 152 -7.63 19.62 3.76
N ARG A 153 -6.43 19.13 4.10
CA ARG A 153 -5.21 19.39 3.33
C ARG A 153 -5.13 18.64 2.00
N ASN A 154 -5.89 17.56 1.83
CA ASN A 154 -5.80 16.64 0.68
C ASN A 154 -7.14 16.46 -0.07
N PRO A 155 -7.76 17.56 -0.56
CA PRO A 155 -9.11 17.53 -1.12
C PRO A 155 -9.23 16.64 -2.36
N ARG A 156 -8.16 16.44 -3.16
CA ARG A 156 -8.24 15.57 -4.35
C ARG A 156 -8.34 14.10 -3.94
N THR A 157 -7.57 13.69 -2.93
CA THR A 157 -7.64 12.35 -2.34
C THR A 157 -9.02 12.09 -1.77
N ILE A 158 -9.60 13.04 -1.04
CA ILE A 158 -10.95 12.95 -0.49
C ILE A 158 -11.99 12.82 -1.60
N ASN A 159 -11.96 13.69 -2.60
CA ASN A 159 -12.90 13.66 -3.72
C ASN A 159 -12.80 12.35 -4.51
N ARG A 160 -11.59 11.83 -4.73
CA ARG A 160 -11.36 10.54 -5.40
C ARG A 160 -11.96 9.38 -4.61
N ILE A 161 -11.73 9.32 -3.31
CA ILE A 161 -12.27 8.26 -2.45
C ILE A 161 -13.80 8.35 -2.41
N CYS A 162 -14.38 9.54 -2.24
CA CYS A 162 -15.82 9.75 -2.27
C CYS A 162 -16.46 9.42 -3.61
N GLY A 163 -15.81 9.76 -4.73
CA GLY A 163 -16.26 9.36 -6.06
C GLY A 163 -16.48 7.84 -6.16
N ARG A 164 -15.49 7.07 -5.69
CA ARG A 164 -15.58 5.59 -5.63
C ARG A 164 -16.68 5.10 -4.68
N LEU A 165 -16.87 5.76 -3.54
CA LEU A 165 -17.95 5.45 -2.60
C LEU A 165 -19.32 5.67 -3.27
N TYR A 166 -19.48 6.77 -4.00
CA TYR A 166 -20.72 7.07 -4.71
C TYR A 166 -21.01 6.08 -5.83
N GLU A 167 -20.00 5.68 -6.60
CA GLU A 167 -20.11 4.62 -7.62
C GLU A 167 -20.49 3.27 -7.01
N MET A 168 -19.94 2.96 -5.83
CA MET A 168 -20.21 1.71 -5.11
C MET A 168 -21.65 1.62 -4.57
N GLY A 169 -22.21 2.74 -4.13
CA GLY A 169 -23.55 2.81 -3.55
C GLY A 169 -23.62 2.41 -2.07
N LEU A 170 -24.61 2.97 -1.38
CA LEU A 170 -24.75 2.90 0.08
C LEU A 170 -24.91 1.48 0.63
N ASN A 171 -25.69 0.62 -0.05
CA ASN A 171 -25.89 -0.77 0.37
C ASN A 171 -24.59 -1.56 0.37
N LYS A 172 -23.76 -1.38 -0.67
CA LYS A 172 -22.49 -2.09 -0.78
C LYS A 172 -21.46 -1.55 0.21
N ILE A 173 -21.50 -0.24 0.50
CA ILE A 173 -20.69 0.36 1.58
C ILE A 173 -21.02 -0.32 2.92
N PHE A 174 -22.30 -0.49 3.26
CA PHE A 174 -22.71 -1.15 4.51
C PHE A 174 -22.15 -2.57 4.61
N GLU A 175 -22.32 -3.36 3.54
CA GLU A 175 -21.82 -4.72 3.44
C GLU A 175 -20.30 -4.77 3.66
N LYS A 176 -19.55 -3.90 2.97
CA LYS A 176 -18.10 -3.81 3.08
C LYS A 176 -17.62 -3.40 4.47
N CYS A 177 -18.29 -2.46 5.12
CA CYS A 177 -17.94 -2.05 6.48
C CYS A 177 -18.20 -3.16 7.52
N SER A 178 -19.13 -4.04 7.21
CA SER A 178 -19.56 -5.13 8.09
C SER A 178 -18.71 -6.41 7.92
N GLU A 179 -17.82 -6.48 6.92
CA GLU A 179 -17.00 -7.67 6.65
C GLU A 179 -16.11 -8.04 7.86
N PRO A 180 -15.88 -9.34 8.16
CA PRO A 180 -15.02 -9.78 9.25
C PRO A 180 -13.56 -9.31 9.09
N LYS A 181 -12.77 -9.35 10.18
CA LYS A 181 -11.37 -8.88 10.15
C LYS A 181 -10.55 -9.69 9.14
N GLU A 182 -9.99 -9.01 8.14
CA GLU A 182 -9.09 -9.62 7.17
C GLU A 182 -7.61 -9.56 7.61
N THR A 183 -6.81 -10.50 7.11
CA THR A 183 -5.34 -10.45 7.14
C THR A 183 -4.77 -9.86 5.85
N ASN A 184 -3.63 -9.17 5.98
CA ASN A 184 -3.06 -8.14 5.08
C ASN A 184 -2.92 -8.47 3.58
N ARG A 185 -2.76 -7.41 2.79
CA ARG A 185 -2.45 -7.40 1.35
C ARG A 185 -1.02 -6.93 1.08
N GLN A 186 -0.47 -7.39 -0.05
CA GLN A 186 0.84 -7.00 -0.58
C GLN A 186 0.66 -5.88 -1.62
N ILE A 187 1.61 -4.92 -1.64
CA ILE A 187 1.66 -3.79 -2.57
C ILE A 187 2.74 -4.06 -3.63
N GLY A 188 2.49 -3.64 -4.88
CA GLY A 188 3.42 -3.80 -6.01
C GLY A 188 4.55 -2.73 -6.07
N PRO A 189 5.46 -2.80 -7.05
CA PRO A 189 6.68 -1.98 -7.12
C PRO A 189 6.46 -0.56 -7.69
N MET A 190 5.49 0.17 -7.14
CA MET A 190 4.98 1.45 -7.66
C MET A 190 6.03 2.58 -7.75
N PHE A 191 7.01 2.58 -6.85
CA PHE A 191 8.08 3.57 -6.84
C PHE A 191 8.93 3.52 -8.13
N LYS A 192 9.22 2.32 -8.65
CA LYS A 192 9.99 2.15 -9.89
C LYS A 192 9.23 2.65 -11.10
N ASP A 193 7.92 2.42 -11.15
CA ASP A 193 7.05 2.93 -12.21
C ASP A 193 7.04 4.46 -12.23
N TRP A 194 7.01 5.09 -11.05
CA TRP A 194 7.12 6.54 -10.92
C TRP A 194 8.45 7.08 -11.46
N LEU A 195 9.58 6.45 -11.09
CA LEU A 195 10.90 6.83 -11.61
C LEU A 195 10.96 6.77 -13.15
N ASN A 196 10.42 5.69 -13.73
CA ASN A 196 10.40 5.44 -15.18
C ASN A 196 9.60 6.49 -15.97
N ASN A 197 8.73 7.26 -15.31
CA ASN A 197 7.95 8.34 -15.92
C ASN A 197 8.63 9.72 -15.85
N LYS A 198 9.97 9.77 -15.76
CA LYS A 198 10.79 11.01 -15.72
C LYS A 198 10.45 11.93 -14.55
N SER A 199 9.87 11.42 -13.46
CA SER A 199 9.37 12.26 -12.38
C SER A 199 10.46 13.00 -11.58
N LEU A 200 11.72 12.54 -11.69
CA LEU A 200 12.89 13.22 -11.10
C LEU A 200 13.61 14.17 -12.09
N GLY A 201 13.06 14.40 -13.29
CA GLY A 201 13.58 15.35 -14.27
C GLY A 201 14.71 14.83 -15.17
N VAL A 202 15.10 13.57 -15.02
CA VAL A 202 16.02 12.85 -15.93
C VAL A 202 15.35 11.58 -16.46
N GLU A 203 15.70 11.17 -17.67
CA GLU A 203 15.27 9.87 -18.22
C GLU A 203 16.09 8.75 -17.57
N PRO A 204 15.44 7.73 -16.98
CA PRO A 204 16.17 6.56 -16.50
C PRO A 204 16.78 5.78 -17.66
N VAL A 205 18.05 5.40 -17.52
CA VAL A 205 18.86 4.77 -18.56
C VAL A 205 19.22 3.34 -18.18
N ASP A 206 19.51 2.49 -19.16
CA ASP A 206 20.00 1.14 -18.87
C ASP A 206 21.44 1.16 -18.32
N LEU A 207 21.95 -0.01 -17.94
CA LEU A 207 23.29 -0.12 -17.34
C LEU A 207 24.41 0.37 -18.27
N ASN A 208 24.32 0.13 -19.58
CA ASN A 208 25.38 0.49 -20.52
C ASN A 208 25.50 2.00 -20.63
N ASP A 209 24.37 2.68 -20.81
CA ASP A 209 24.29 4.14 -20.85
C ASP A 209 24.67 4.75 -19.50
N PHE A 210 24.27 4.09 -18.40
CA PHE A 210 24.60 4.54 -17.05
C PHE A 210 26.12 4.60 -16.84
N ILE A 211 26.88 3.59 -17.26
CA ILE A 211 28.34 3.56 -17.06
C ILE A 211 29.15 4.27 -18.15
N ALA A 212 28.53 4.57 -19.30
CA ALA A 212 29.23 5.12 -20.47
C ALA A 212 29.75 6.57 -20.29
N ASN A 213 29.18 7.32 -19.35
CA ASN A 213 29.53 8.72 -19.10
C ASN A 213 29.29 9.10 -17.63
N GLU A 214 29.59 10.35 -17.25
CA GLU A 214 29.42 10.87 -15.89
C GLU A 214 28.18 11.76 -15.72
N ASN A 215 27.32 11.89 -16.74
CA ASN A 215 26.14 12.74 -16.67
C ASN A 215 25.15 12.23 -15.61
N ASP A 216 24.30 13.12 -15.13
CA ASP A 216 23.26 12.76 -14.18
C ASP A 216 22.31 11.72 -14.79
N ALA A 217 22.07 10.65 -14.04
CA ALA A 217 21.35 9.49 -14.54
C ALA A 217 20.70 8.70 -13.40
N ILE A 218 19.60 8.03 -13.70
CA ILE A 218 18.96 7.03 -12.84
C ILE A 218 19.08 5.69 -13.56
N LEU A 219 19.51 4.65 -12.85
CA LEU A 219 19.65 3.32 -13.41
C LEU A 219 18.28 2.62 -13.48
N ARG A 220 17.85 2.28 -14.68
CA ARG A 220 16.67 1.45 -14.96
C ARG A 220 17.13 0.02 -15.25
N ALA A 221 17.08 -0.83 -14.24
CA ALA A 221 17.46 -2.23 -14.37
C ALA A 221 16.66 -3.16 -13.43
N SER A 222 16.79 -4.47 -13.63
CA SER A 222 16.20 -5.46 -12.73
C SER A 222 16.94 -5.49 -11.38
N ASP A 223 16.29 -6.06 -10.35
CA ASP A 223 16.89 -6.17 -9.00
C ASP A 223 18.25 -6.87 -9.02
N ASN A 224 18.39 -7.91 -9.84
CA ASN A 224 19.63 -8.66 -9.98
C ASN A 224 20.75 -7.79 -10.57
N ILE A 225 20.46 -7.03 -11.63
CA ILE A 225 21.44 -6.15 -12.28
C ILE A 225 21.87 -5.03 -11.32
N MET A 226 20.92 -4.44 -10.59
CA MET A 226 21.25 -3.40 -9.60
C MET A 226 22.09 -3.97 -8.45
N ALA A 227 21.77 -5.18 -7.96
CA ALA A 227 22.56 -5.86 -6.93
C ALA A 227 24.00 -6.12 -7.41
N GLU A 228 24.18 -6.62 -8.64
CA GLU A 228 25.50 -6.84 -9.22
C GLU A 228 26.29 -5.55 -9.40
N PHE A 229 25.65 -4.49 -9.90
CA PHE A 229 26.28 -3.17 -10.06
C PHE A 229 26.76 -2.61 -8.72
N THR A 230 25.87 -2.57 -7.72
CA THR A 230 26.16 -2.00 -6.39
C THR A 230 27.25 -2.80 -5.66
N LYS A 231 27.28 -4.13 -5.83
CA LYS A 231 28.33 -5.00 -5.32
C LYS A 231 29.70 -4.72 -5.95
N SER A 232 29.74 -4.64 -7.29
CA SER A 232 30.99 -4.48 -8.04
C SER A 232 31.57 -3.07 -7.98
N HIS A 233 30.72 -2.03 -8.00
CA HIS A 233 31.16 -0.64 -8.12
C HIS A 233 31.09 0.13 -6.80
N LEU A 234 30.12 -0.19 -5.93
CA LEU A 234 29.80 0.63 -4.74
C LEU A 234 30.14 -0.04 -3.41
N ASN A 235 30.67 -1.28 -3.45
CA ASN A 235 30.99 -2.09 -2.26
C ASN A 235 29.76 -2.45 -1.40
N TYR A 236 28.58 -2.53 -2.01
CA TYR A 236 27.34 -2.92 -1.32
C TYR A 236 27.04 -4.40 -1.56
N HIS A 237 27.25 -5.24 -0.54
CA HIS A 237 27.21 -6.72 -0.68
C HIS A 237 25.90 -7.37 -0.18
N HIS A 238 24.84 -6.60 0.06
CA HIS A 238 23.57 -7.20 0.46
C HIS A 238 22.96 -8.02 -0.69
N HIS A 239 22.27 -9.11 -0.34
CA HIS A 239 21.70 -10.06 -1.31
C HIS A 239 20.48 -9.54 -2.08
N LYS A 240 19.95 -8.38 -1.70
CA LYS A 240 18.72 -7.82 -2.25
C LYS A 240 19.04 -6.65 -3.18
N GLY A 241 18.39 -6.60 -4.34
CA GLY A 241 18.40 -5.42 -5.20
C GLY A 241 17.75 -4.23 -4.50
N LEU A 242 18.29 -3.04 -4.77
CA LEU A 242 17.83 -1.79 -4.20
C LEU A 242 16.69 -1.20 -5.03
N ASP A 243 15.79 -0.45 -4.39
CA ASP A 243 14.73 0.24 -5.10
C ASP A 243 15.23 1.45 -5.93
N PHE A 244 16.41 1.99 -5.59
CA PHE A 244 16.97 3.19 -6.22
C PHE A 244 18.50 3.13 -6.38
N VAL A 245 18.98 3.38 -7.60
CA VAL A 245 20.40 3.62 -7.92
C VAL A 245 20.48 4.79 -8.90
N ALA A 246 21.30 5.79 -8.57
CA ALA A 246 21.47 6.97 -9.40
C ALA A 246 22.90 7.51 -9.34
N ARG A 247 23.22 8.40 -10.28
CA ARG A 247 24.40 9.26 -10.27
C ARG A 247 23.94 10.69 -10.48
N PHE A 248 24.31 11.58 -9.58
CA PHE A 248 24.06 13.02 -9.68
C PHE A 248 25.29 13.77 -9.21
N ASN A 249 25.68 14.83 -9.92
CA ASN A 249 26.89 15.61 -9.61
C ASN A 249 28.13 14.72 -9.42
N LYS A 250 28.26 13.68 -10.28
CA LYS A 250 29.31 12.65 -10.27
C LYS A 250 29.39 11.79 -9.01
N LYS A 251 28.39 11.86 -8.12
CA LYS A 251 28.29 11.03 -6.92
C LYS A 251 27.26 9.94 -7.15
N TYR A 252 27.57 8.71 -6.74
CA TYR A 252 26.58 7.63 -6.72
C TYR A 252 25.65 7.78 -5.53
N ILE A 253 24.39 7.45 -5.75
CA ILE A 253 23.34 7.42 -4.74
C ILE A 253 22.66 6.06 -4.80
N ILE A 254 22.46 5.46 -3.63
CA ILE A 254 21.71 4.22 -3.48
C ILE A 254 20.61 4.41 -2.43
N GLY A 255 19.48 3.73 -2.63
CA GLY A 255 18.41 3.82 -1.65
C GLY A 255 17.37 2.73 -1.74
N GLU A 256 16.62 2.62 -0.66
CA GLU A 256 15.47 1.73 -0.52
C GLU A 256 14.21 2.58 -0.32
N ALA A 257 13.13 2.24 -1.02
CA ALA A 257 11.89 2.98 -1.02
C ALA A 257 10.77 2.20 -0.36
N LYS A 258 10.09 2.79 0.62
CA LYS A 258 8.98 2.13 1.34
C LYS A 258 7.85 3.10 1.63
N PHE A 259 6.65 2.72 1.20
CA PHE A 259 5.43 3.38 1.63
C PHE A 259 4.86 2.68 2.86
N LEU A 260 5.02 3.30 4.02
CA LEU A 260 4.60 2.80 5.32
C LEU A 260 3.15 3.24 5.56
N THR A 261 2.21 2.36 5.20
CA THR A 261 0.78 2.68 5.25
C THR A 261 0.22 2.62 6.67
N ASP A 262 0.86 1.89 7.58
CA ASP A 262 0.42 1.78 8.99
C ASP A 262 1.60 1.46 9.93
N PHE A 263 1.35 1.33 11.23
CA PHE A 263 2.37 0.90 12.20
C PHE A 263 2.26 -0.58 12.55
N GLY A 264 3.41 -1.21 12.84
CA GLY A 264 3.47 -2.57 13.37
C GLY A 264 3.65 -3.67 12.31
N GLY A 265 4.00 -4.87 12.79
CA GLY A 265 4.15 -6.08 11.95
C GLY A 265 5.07 -5.86 10.74
N HIS A 266 4.54 -6.13 9.55
CA HIS A 266 5.24 -6.01 8.26
C HIS A 266 5.78 -4.60 7.99
N GLN A 267 5.11 -3.55 8.49
CA GLN A 267 5.52 -2.16 8.28
C GLN A 267 6.84 -1.86 9.02
N ASN A 268 7.02 -2.44 10.21
CA ASN A 268 8.30 -2.34 10.94
C ASN A 268 9.43 -3.05 10.18
N ALA A 269 9.15 -4.19 9.55
CA ALA A 269 10.14 -4.90 8.74
C ALA A 269 10.54 -4.06 7.52
N GLN A 270 9.57 -3.45 6.83
CA GLN A 270 9.83 -2.52 5.72
C GLN A 270 10.66 -1.31 6.14
N PHE A 271 10.32 -0.69 7.28
CA PHE A 271 11.12 0.40 7.85
C PHE A 271 12.56 -0.05 8.10
N ASN A 272 12.74 -1.19 8.79
CA ASN A 272 14.07 -1.71 9.12
C ASN A 272 14.89 -2.08 7.87
N ASP A 273 14.26 -2.54 6.81
CA ASP A 273 14.89 -2.84 5.52
C ASP A 273 15.55 -1.58 4.93
N ALA A 274 14.81 -0.46 4.91
CA ALA A 274 15.35 0.82 4.47
C ALA A 274 16.43 1.37 5.41
N ILE A 275 16.27 1.19 6.72
CA ILE A 275 17.29 1.57 7.70
C ILE A 275 18.59 0.76 7.49
N SER A 276 18.49 -0.53 7.26
CA SER A 276 19.67 -1.39 7.05
C SER A 276 20.50 -0.93 5.84
N THR A 277 19.84 -0.40 4.81
CA THR A 277 20.51 0.17 3.63
C THR A 277 21.32 1.41 3.97
N ILE A 278 20.78 2.33 4.78
CA ILE A 278 21.49 3.57 5.14
C ILE A 278 22.55 3.37 6.22
N GLU A 279 22.44 2.33 7.04
CA GLU A 279 23.45 1.99 8.04
C GLU A 279 24.62 1.17 7.47
N ALA A 280 24.48 0.61 6.27
CA ALA A 280 25.51 -0.21 5.62
C ALA A 280 26.88 0.50 5.62
N PRO A 281 27.93 -0.09 6.22
CA PRO A 281 29.23 0.57 6.36
C PRO A 281 30.04 0.50 5.05
N ASN A 282 30.98 1.43 4.88
CA ASN A 282 32.00 1.40 3.81
C ASN A 282 31.44 1.35 2.38
N ILE A 283 30.30 2.00 2.14
CA ILE A 283 29.68 2.10 0.82
C ILE A 283 30.22 3.33 0.08
N LYS A 284 30.57 3.17 -1.20
CA LYS A 284 31.07 4.24 -2.08
C LYS A 284 29.92 5.02 -2.75
N ALA A 285 28.88 5.34 -1.98
CA ALA A 285 27.71 6.06 -2.45
C ALA A 285 27.03 6.81 -1.30
N ILE A 286 26.30 7.87 -1.64
CA ILE A 286 25.37 8.51 -0.73
C ILE A 286 24.20 7.54 -0.52
N LYS A 287 23.88 7.23 0.73
CA LYS A 287 22.78 6.34 1.08
C LYS A 287 21.56 7.15 1.45
N VAL A 288 20.39 6.79 0.90
CA VAL A 288 19.12 7.43 1.18
C VAL A 288 18.05 6.41 1.54
N ALA A 289 17.23 6.71 2.55
CA ALA A 289 16.01 5.97 2.82
C ALA A 289 14.82 6.82 2.34
N ILE A 290 14.11 6.32 1.34
CA ILE A 290 12.99 7.01 0.72
C ILE A 290 11.72 6.47 1.36
N LEU A 291 11.30 7.12 2.44
CA LEU A 291 10.21 6.63 3.29
C LEU A 291 9.02 7.57 3.17
N ASP A 292 7.82 7.00 3.02
CA ASP A 292 6.59 7.76 2.92
C ASP A 292 5.51 7.19 3.84
N GLY A 293 4.50 7.98 4.17
CA GLY A 293 3.33 7.56 4.94
C GLY A 293 3.38 7.90 6.42
N VAL A 294 2.94 6.98 7.28
CA VAL A 294 2.53 7.31 8.67
C VAL A 294 3.68 7.75 9.58
N LEU A 295 4.93 7.51 9.19
CA LEU A 295 6.12 7.89 9.96
C LEU A 295 6.30 9.41 10.15
N TYR A 296 5.70 10.22 9.28
CA TYR A 296 5.78 11.69 9.35
C TYR A 296 4.68 12.34 10.19
N ILE A 297 3.68 11.58 10.61
CA ILE A 297 2.64 12.06 11.51
C ILE A 297 3.24 12.27 12.90
N GLU A 298 3.01 13.45 13.48
CA GLU A 298 3.42 13.76 14.85
C GLU A 298 2.78 12.76 15.82
N SER A 299 3.61 11.94 16.47
CA SER A 299 3.11 10.88 17.35
C SER A 299 4.20 10.31 18.24
N ASN A 300 3.77 9.64 19.32
CA ASN A 300 4.67 8.90 20.21
C ASN A 300 5.13 7.55 19.65
N ASN A 301 4.89 7.28 18.35
CA ASN A 301 5.23 6.01 17.73
C ASN A 301 6.76 5.80 17.66
N LYS A 302 7.19 4.54 17.75
CA LYS A 302 8.61 4.15 17.69
C LYS A 302 9.31 4.66 16.43
N MET A 303 8.70 4.52 15.24
CA MET A 303 9.33 4.97 13.99
C MET A 303 9.58 6.48 14.03
N ARG A 304 8.58 7.26 14.45
CA ARG A 304 8.71 8.72 14.56
C ARG A 304 9.81 9.12 15.53
N LYS A 305 9.80 8.53 16.74
CA LYS A 305 10.86 8.77 17.74
C LYS A 305 12.26 8.45 17.22
N LEU A 306 12.42 7.39 16.44
CA LEU A 306 13.70 7.01 15.85
C LEU A 306 14.19 8.03 14.81
N LEU A 307 13.29 8.63 14.02
CA LEU A 307 13.65 9.74 13.12
C LEU A 307 14.16 10.95 13.90
N ASP A 308 13.50 11.28 15.01
CA ASP A 308 13.85 12.45 15.83
C ASP A 308 15.15 12.26 16.63
N THR A 309 15.52 11.01 16.92
CA THR A 309 16.65 10.63 17.78
C THR A 309 17.76 9.91 17.01
N THR A 310 17.72 8.58 16.94
CA THR A 310 18.77 7.72 16.41
C THR A 310 19.16 8.05 14.98
N TYR A 311 18.16 8.25 14.11
CA TYR A 311 18.38 8.45 12.68
C TYR A 311 18.36 9.90 12.24
N ARG A 312 18.40 10.83 13.22
CA ARG A 312 18.23 12.26 12.96
C ARG A 312 19.23 12.88 12.01
N ASN A 313 20.38 12.26 11.75
CA ASN A 313 21.42 12.80 10.87
C ASN A 313 21.48 12.07 9.52
N TYR A 314 20.74 10.99 9.35
CA TYR A 314 20.71 10.22 8.10
C TYR A 314 19.84 10.90 7.05
N ASN A 315 20.07 10.57 5.78
CA ASN A 315 19.27 11.04 4.66
C ASN A 315 17.98 10.20 4.56
N ILE A 316 17.02 10.51 5.43
CA ILE A 316 15.68 9.92 5.39
C ILE A 316 14.71 10.98 4.89
N MET A 317 13.99 10.70 3.82
CA MET A 317 13.12 11.69 3.18
C MET A 317 11.97 11.07 2.40
N SER A 318 10.94 11.87 2.15
CA SER A 318 9.83 11.53 1.27
C SER A 318 10.30 11.48 -0.19
N ALA A 319 9.69 10.61 -1.01
CA ALA A 319 9.88 10.64 -2.45
C ALA A 319 9.61 12.03 -3.06
N LEU A 320 8.72 12.82 -2.45
CA LEU A 320 8.32 14.14 -2.94
C LEU A 320 9.43 15.20 -2.84
N VAL A 321 10.43 15.01 -1.99
CA VAL A 321 11.59 15.93 -1.87
C VAL A 321 12.87 15.34 -2.44
N LEU A 322 12.82 14.09 -2.94
CA LEU A 322 13.98 13.39 -3.47
C LEU A 322 14.60 14.11 -4.68
N ARG A 323 13.77 14.71 -5.53
CA ARG A 323 14.27 15.50 -6.66
C ARG A 323 15.18 16.62 -6.17
N ASP A 324 14.67 17.47 -5.29
CA ASP A 324 15.44 18.62 -4.77
C ASP A 324 16.73 18.18 -4.09
N PHE A 325 16.70 17.05 -3.36
CA PHE A 325 17.89 16.43 -2.81
C PHE A 325 18.95 16.12 -3.88
N LEU A 326 18.55 15.42 -4.95
CA LEU A 326 19.47 14.99 -6.00
C LEU A 326 20.13 16.14 -6.76
N TYR A 327 19.44 17.27 -6.94
CA TYR A 327 20.04 18.43 -7.61
C TYR A 327 20.90 19.31 -6.68
N GLN A 328 20.90 19.06 -5.37
CA GLN A 328 21.66 19.84 -4.38
C GLN A 328 22.93 19.14 -3.86
N ILE A 329 23.13 17.85 -4.16
CA ILE A 329 24.24 17.03 -3.63
C ILE A 329 25.61 17.32 -4.21
#